data_AF-A0A8S2XWA6-F1
#
_entry.id   AF-A0A8S2XWA6-F1
#
_cell.length_a   1.000
_cell.length_b   1.000
_cell.length_c   1.000
_cell.angle_alpha   90.00
_cell.angle_beta   90.00
_cell.angle_gamma   90.00
#
_symmetry.space_group_name_H-M   'P 1'
#
loop_
_entity.id
_entity.type
_entity.pdbx_description
1 polymer ?
#
loop_
_entity_poly.entity_id
_entity_poly.type
_entity_poly.pdbx_seq_one_letter_code
_entity_poly.pdbx_strand_id
1 'polypeptide(L)' 'MDDIFIKSLQSVQKIMINDKHCFELYGYDILLDANLKPWLIETNASPSLTASNQEDNELKNRLLDDMINV' A
#
# COMPACT_ATOMS: atom_id res chain seq x y z
N MET A 1 -4.92 -10.16 -6.99
CA MET A 1 -4.12 -9.23 -6.18
C MET A 1 -4.90 -8.87 -4.93
N ASP A 2 -6.17 -8.49 -5.08
CA ASP A 2 -7.10 -8.08 -4.01
C ASP A 2 -7.15 -9.04 -2.80
N ASP A 3 -7.13 -10.35 -3.06
CA ASP A 3 -7.16 -11.37 -2.00
C ASP A 3 -5.94 -11.29 -1.07
N ILE A 4 -4.76 -10.88 -1.57
CA ILE A 4 -3.56 -10.70 -0.75
C ILE A 4 -3.71 -9.49 0.17
N PHE A 5 -4.18 -8.36 -0.35
CA PHE A 5 -4.37 -7.14 0.44
C PHE A 5 -5.42 -7.35 1.54
N ILE A 6 -6.57 -7.93 1.18
CA ILE A 6 -7.66 -8.19 2.14
C ILE A 6 -7.21 -9.16 3.22
N LYS A 7 -6.61 -10.30 2.86
CA LYS A 7 -6.15 -11.30 3.85
C LYS A 7 -5.05 -10.78 4.76
N SER A 8 -4.13 -9.97 4.21
CA SER A 8 -3.10 -9.30 4.99
C SER A 8 -3.72 -8.40 6.07
N LEU A 9 -4.63 -7.50 5.69
CA LEU A 9 -5.29 -6.59 6.64
C LEU A 9 -6.18 -7.36 7.64
N GLN A 10 -6.93 -8.36 7.20
CA GLN A 10 -7.76 -9.19 8.07
C GLN A 10 -6.95 -9.92 9.15
N SER A 11 -5.71 -10.33 8.83
CA SER A 11 -4.84 -11.04 9.79
C SER A 11 -4.48 -10.19 11.01
N VAL A 12 -4.42 -8.87 10.85
CA VAL A 12 -4.07 -7.90 11.91
C VAL A 12 -5.25 -7.04 12.36
N GLN A 13 -6.43 -7.20 11.76
CA GLN A 13 -7.62 -6.40 12.04
C GLN A 13 -7.97 -6.27 13.53
N LYS A 14 -7.71 -7.31 14.34
CA LYS A 14 -8.04 -7.32 15.78
C LYS A 14 -7.20 -6.35 16.61
N ILE A 15 -6.01 -5.97 16.12
CA ILE A 15 -5.09 -5.07 16.81
C ILE A 15 -4.98 -3.71 16.13
N MET A 16 -5.56 -3.55 14.94
CA MET A 16 -5.61 -2.26 14.25
C MET A 16 -6.60 -1.31 14.92
N ILE A 17 -6.20 -0.05 15.08
CA ILE A 17 -7.08 1.01 15.57
C ILE A 17 -8.08 1.35 14.46
N ASN A 18 -9.38 1.26 14.78
CA ASN A 18 -10.46 1.59 13.86
C ASN A 18 -11.13 2.90 14.28
N ASP A 19 -10.45 4.02 14.01
CA ASP A 19 -11.03 5.36 14.15
C ASP A 19 -11.48 5.84 12.77
N LYS A 20 -12.75 6.22 12.65
CA LYS A 20 -13.37 6.70 11.42
C LYS A 20 -12.78 8.01 10.87
N HIS A 21 -12.00 8.74 11.68
CA HIS A 21 -11.32 9.96 11.26
C HIS A 21 -9.85 9.71 10.86
N CYS A 22 -9.40 8.46 10.91
CA CYS A 22 -8.04 8.06 10.57
C CYS A 22 -8.04 7.20 9.31
N PHE A 23 -6.95 7.31 8.57
CA PHE A 23 -6.62 6.44 7.46
C PHE A 23 -5.10 6.27 7.43
N GLU A 24 -4.63 5.19 6.81
CA GLU A 24 -3.21 4.88 6.73
C GLU A 24 -2.87 4.39 5.33
N LEU A 25 -1.76 4.89 4.79
CA LEU A 25 -1.23 4.50 3.49
C LEU A 25 -0.19 3.40 3.70
N TYR A 26 -0.45 2.22 3.14
CA TYR A 26 0.48 1.09 3.18
C TYR A 26 1.19 0.89 1.84
N GLY A 27 2.49 0.63 1.90
CA GLY A 27 3.26 0.12 0.75
C GLY A 27 3.29 -1.40 0.78
N TYR A 28 2.93 -2.05 -0.32
CA TYR A 28 2.97 -3.50 -0.45
C TYR A 28 4.03 -3.93 -1.46
N ASP A 29 4.99 -4.71 -1.00
CA ASP A 29 6.04 -5.25 -1.85
C ASP A 29 5.62 -6.65 -2.32
N ILE A 30 5.32 -6.76 -3.62
CA ILE A 30 4.79 -7.97 -4.25
C ILE A 30 5.78 -8.51 -5.27
N LEU A 31 6.14 -9.78 -5.15
CA LEU A 31 6.93 -10.51 -6.14
C LEU A 31 6.02 -11.35 -7.03
N LEU A 32 6.19 -11.26 -8.34
CA LEU A 32 5.51 -12.13 -9.30
C LEU A 32 6.42 -13.29 -9.68
N ASP A 33 5.90 -14.52 -9.63
CA ASP A 33 6.63 -15.69 -10.13
C ASP A 33 6.48 -15.86 -11.67
N ALA A 34 7.11 -16.90 -12.22
CA ALA A 34 7.08 -17.19 -13.65
C ALA A 34 5.67 -17.46 -14.21
N ASN A 35 4.70 -17.79 -13.35
CA ASN A 35 3.30 -17.97 -13.72
C ASN A 35 2.44 -16.72 -13.42
N LEU A 36 3.08 -15.58 -13.15
CA LEU A 36 2.45 -14.33 -12.73
C LEU A 36 1.64 -14.47 -11.43
N LYS A 37 1.93 -15.48 -10.60
CA LYS A 37 1.31 -15.57 -9.28
C LYS A 37 1.98 -14.55 -8.36
N PRO A 38 1.20 -13.70 -7.68
CA PRO A 38 1.72 -12.73 -6.73
C PRO A 38 2.05 -13.37 -5.39
N TRP A 39 3.17 -12.96 -4.82
CA TRP A 39 3.66 -13.34 -3.50
C TRP A 39 3.93 -12.08 -2.69
N LEU A 40 3.31 -11.98 -1.51
CA LEU A 40 3.57 -10.89 -0.57
C LEU A 40 4.95 -11.07 0.05
N ILE A 41 5.80 -10.05 -0.06
CA ILE A 41 7.13 -10.03 0.57
C ILE A 41 7.03 -9.30 1.91
N GLU A 42 6.57 -8.05 1.88
CA GLU A 42 6.39 -7.23 3.09
C GLU A 42 5.30 -6.18 2.92
N THR A 43 4.89 -5.61 4.06
CA THR A 43 3.96 -4.48 4.14
C THR A 43 4.60 -3.38 4.98
N ASN A 44 4.72 -2.19 4.39
CA ASN A 44 5.35 -1.02 4.99
C ASN A 44 4.27 -0.02 5.43
N ALA A 45 4.23 0.29 6.73
CA ALA A 45 3.33 1.31 7.31
C ALA A 45 3.78 2.76 7.02
N SER A 46 4.98 2.95 6.49
CA SER A 46 5.52 4.26 6.11
C SER A 46 6.25 4.15 4.77
N PRO A 47 5.53 3.98 3.65
CA PRO A 47 6.16 3.95 2.34
C PRO A 47 6.89 5.27 2.04
N SER A 48 8.01 5.19 1.33
CA SER A 48 8.81 6.37 0.99
C SER A 48 8.06 7.28 0.00
N LEU A 49 7.88 8.54 0.37
CA LEU A 49 7.33 9.59 -0.50
C LEU A 49 8.41 10.50 -1.08
N THR A 50 9.69 10.25 -0.79
CA THR A 50 10.79 10.99 -1.38
C THR A 50 10.89 10.68 -2.86
N ALA A 51 10.82 11.69 -3.72
CA ALA A 51 10.99 11.53 -5.16
C ALA A 51 12.45 11.20 -5.51
N SER A 52 12.65 10.11 -6.22
CA SER A 52 13.96 9.68 -6.73
C SER A 52 14.25 10.20 -8.14
N ASN A 53 13.21 10.47 -8.93
CA ASN A 53 13.27 11.06 -10.26
C ASN A 53 11.93 11.76 -10.61
N GLN A 54 11.84 12.36 -11.79
CA GLN A 54 10.64 13.11 -12.21
C GLN A 54 9.40 12.21 -12.32
N GLU A 55 9.52 11.02 -12.90
CA GLU A 55 8.39 10.09 -13.06
C GLU A 55 7.85 9.60 -11.71
N ASP A 56 8.76 9.27 -10.79
CA ASP A 56 8.44 8.88 -9.42
C ASP A 56 7.76 10.03 -8.65
N ASN A 57 8.21 11.27 -8.87
CA ASN A 57 7.57 12.46 -8.30
C ASN A 57 6.13 12.61 -8.80
N GLU A 58 5.91 12.49 -10.11
CA GLU A 58 4.58 12.62 -10.71
C GLU A 58 3.63 11.51 -10.22
N LEU A 59 4.11 10.26 -10.16
CA LEU A 59 3.34 9.15 -9.64
C LEU A 59 2.95 9.34 -8.17
N LYS A 60 3.90 9.72 -7.32
CA LYS A 60 3.67 9.93 -5.87
C LYS A 60 2.73 11.09 -5.60
N ASN A 61 2.88 12.21 -6.31
CA ASN A 61 1.96 13.35 -6.15
C ASN A 61 0.53 12.97 -6.54
N ARG A 62 0.35 12.27 -7.66
CA ARG A 62 -0.98 11.77 -8.06
C ARG A 62 -1.59 10.83 -7.02
N LEU A 63 -0.78 9.93 -6.46
CA LEU A 63 -1.23 9.04 -5.39
C LEU A 63 -1.69 9.82 -4.14
N LEU A 64 -0.97 10.88 -3.76
CA LEU A 64 -1.35 11.73 -2.62
C LEU A 64 -2.62 12.54 -2.90
N ASP A 65 -2.75 13.08 -4.12
CA ASP A 65 -3.96 13.78 -4.55
C ASP A 65 -5.17 12.85 -4.49
N ASP A 66 -5.06 11.63 -5.03
CA ASP A 66 -6.14 10.63 -4.99
C ASP A 66 -6.46 10.20 -3.55
N MET A 67 -5.44 10.07 -2.70
CA MET A 67 -5.57 9.68 -1.29
C MET A 67 -6.34 10.71 -0.44
N ILE A 68 -6.14 12.01 -0.68
CA ILE A 68 -6.81 13.08 0.08
C ILE A 68 -8.23 13.33 -0.41
N ASN A 69 -8.53 12.99 -1.67
CA ASN A 69 -9.83 13.23 -2.29
C ASN A 69 -10.82 12.04 -2.17
N VAL A 70 -10.62 11.15 -1.20
CA VAL A 70 -11.50 9.99 -0.91
C VAL A 70 -12.78 10.39 -0.18
#